data_AF-A0A382UNE0-F1
#
_entry.id   AF-A0A382UNE0-F1
#
_cell.length_a   1.000
_cell.length_b   1.000
_cell.length_c   1.000
_cell.angle_alpha   90.00
_cell.angle_beta   90.00
_cell.angle_gamma   90.00
#
_symmetry.space_group_name_H-M   'P 1'
#
loop_
_entity.id
_entity.type
_entity.pdbx_description
1 polymer ?
#
loop_
_entity_poly.entity_id
_entity_poly.type
_entity_poly.pdbx_seq_one_letter_code
_entity_poly.pdbx_strand_id
1 'polypeptide(L)'
;MAITRNYSASEQIYFMTCKLGIFGYPLSHSISPVFQQAALDELKINASYEAWEVPPRGLAGRIEELRNPIYLGANVTIPHKERAMDLVDELDPLAEKIGSLNTIVNRKGKLLGYNTDAGGFLKALKSVESF
;
A
#
# COMPACT_ATOMS: atom_id res chain seq x y z
N MET A 1 -27.82 6.63 30.12
CA MET A 1 -28.17 5.26 29.70
C MET A 1 -27.49 5.02 28.35
N ALA A 2 -26.25 4.51 28.36
CA ALA A 2 -25.48 4.31 27.14
C ALA A 2 -26.02 3.05 26.43
N ILE A 3 -26.54 3.22 25.23
CA ILE A 3 -26.97 2.10 24.37
C ILE A 3 -25.69 1.52 23.76
N THR A 4 -25.15 0.47 24.35
CA THR A 4 -24.09 -0.33 23.72
C THR A 4 -24.72 -1.12 22.57
N ARG A 5 -24.73 -0.53 21.38
CA ARG A 5 -25.01 -1.27 20.14
C ARG A 5 -23.84 -2.22 19.87
N ASN A 6 -24.10 -3.52 19.93
CA ASN A 6 -23.17 -4.54 19.46
C ASN A 6 -23.20 -4.58 17.93
N TYR A 7 -22.25 -3.91 17.29
CA TYR A 7 -22.02 -4.00 15.85
C TYR A 7 -21.40 -5.36 15.50
N SER A 8 -21.82 -5.95 14.37
CA SER A 8 -21.15 -7.12 13.78
C SER A 8 -19.69 -6.80 13.41
N ALA A 9 -18.84 -7.82 13.25
CA ALA A 9 -17.44 -7.61 12.86
C ALA A 9 -17.30 -6.80 11.55
N SER A 10 -18.21 -6.99 10.60
CA SER A 10 -18.29 -6.22 9.36
C SER A 10 -18.68 -4.76 9.56
N GLU A 11 -19.57 -4.48 10.53
CA GLU A 11 -19.97 -3.11 10.85
C GLU A 11 -18.90 -2.38 11.68
N GLN A 12 -18.17 -3.09 12.56
CA GLN A 12 -17.04 -2.53 13.30
C GLN A 12 -15.92 -2.07 12.36
N ILE A 13 -15.64 -2.81 11.27
CA ILE A 13 -14.69 -2.39 10.23
C ILE A 13 -15.13 -1.07 9.58
N TYR A 14 -16.43 -0.84 9.40
CA TYR A 14 -16.95 0.39 8.79
C TYR A 14 -16.66 1.65 9.63
N PHE A 15 -16.53 1.48 10.95
CA PHE A 15 -16.17 2.56 11.87
C PHE A 15 -14.67 2.61 12.20
N MET A 16 -13.89 1.61 11.77
CA MET A 16 -12.47 1.53 12.05
C MET A 16 -11.67 2.23 10.95
N THR A 17 -10.75 3.11 11.35
CA THR A 17 -9.82 3.74 10.42
C THR A 17 -8.96 2.66 9.75
N CYS A 18 -9.02 2.61 8.43
CA CYS A 18 -8.23 1.66 7.64
C CYS A 18 -6.75 2.09 7.59
N LYS A 19 -5.87 1.17 7.23
CA LYS A 19 -4.42 1.41 7.15
C LYS A 19 -3.92 1.25 5.73
N LEU A 20 -3.16 2.25 5.30
CA LEU A 20 -2.26 2.24 4.17
C LEU A 20 -0.85 2.52 4.70
N GLY A 21 0.16 2.29 3.88
CA GLY A 21 1.50 2.68 4.27
C GLY A 21 2.55 2.35 3.25
N ILE A 22 3.79 2.59 3.61
CA ILE A 22 4.98 2.21 2.85
C ILE A 22 5.87 1.32 3.71
N PHE A 23 6.45 0.28 3.13
CA PHE A 23 7.51 -0.49 3.79
C PHE A 23 8.77 -0.65 2.94
N GLY A 24 9.91 -0.68 3.63
CA GLY A 24 11.27 -0.68 3.07
C GLY A 24 12.32 -0.78 4.17
N TYR A 25 13.60 -0.84 3.79
CA TYR A 25 14.71 -0.85 4.75
C TYR A 25 16.04 -0.34 4.15
N PRO A 26 16.68 0.69 4.74
CA PRO A 26 16.13 1.62 5.73
C PRO A 26 15.00 2.49 5.13
N LEU A 27 14.11 3.03 5.96
CA LEU A 27 12.92 3.78 5.50
C LEU A 27 12.81 5.22 6.07
N SER A 28 13.76 5.66 6.89
CA SER A 28 13.72 6.89 7.69
C SER A 28 13.49 8.21 6.93
N HIS A 29 13.66 8.23 5.60
CA HIS A 29 13.57 9.45 4.78
C HIS A 29 12.42 9.43 3.78
N SER A 30 11.47 8.51 3.90
CA SER A 30 10.32 8.50 3.00
C SER A 30 9.42 9.72 3.23
N ILE A 31 9.20 10.51 2.18
CA ILE A 31 8.22 11.60 2.19
C ILE A 31 6.79 11.11 1.87
N SER A 32 6.62 9.84 1.47
CA SER A 32 5.32 9.26 1.12
C SER A 32 4.25 9.42 2.19
N PRO A 33 4.53 9.24 3.50
CA PRO A 33 3.52 9.45 4.53
C PRO A 33 2.94 10.86 4.54
N VAL A 34 3.75 11.88 4.27
CA VAL A 34 3.31 13.28 4.30
C VAL A 34 2.30 13.56 3.19
N PHE A 35 2.67 13.28 1.93
CA PHE A 35 1.80 13.65 0.81
C PHE A 35 0.63 12.69 0.62
N GLN A 36 0.78 11.41 0.99
CA GLN A 36 -0.32 10.45 0.90
C GLN A 36 -1.36 10.72 1.99
N GLN A 37 -0.94 11.00 3.23
CA GLN A 37 -1.89 11.37 4.28
C GLN A 37 -2.66 12.64 3.91
N ALA A 38 -1.97 13.67 3.41
CA ALA A 38 -2.63 14.90 2.94
C ALA A 38 -3.69 14.62 1.86
N ALA A 39 -3.41 13.71 0.91
CA ALA A 39 -4.38 13.32 -0.11
C ALA A 39 -5.58 12.54 0.46
N LEU A 40 -5.36 11.66 1.44
CA LEU A 40 -6.43 10.93 2.13
C LEU A 40 -7.34 11.89 2.91
N ASP A 41 -6.74 12.85 3.62
CA ASP A 41 -7.46 13.85 4.41
C ASP A 41 -8.32 14.75 3.53
N GLU A 42 -7.76 15.27 2.43
CA GLU A 42 -8.47 16.10 1.45
C GLU A 42 -9.66 15.35 0.83
N LEU A 43 -9.47 14.09 0.49
CA LEU A 43 -10.52 13.24 -0.08
C LEU A 43 -11.47 12.65 0.97
N LYS A 44 -11.29 12.97 2.26
CA LYS A 44 -12.09 12.47 3.40
C LYS A 44 -12.16 10.95 3.45
N ILE A 45 -11.07 10.29 3.07
CA ILE A 45 -10.94 8.84 3.15
C ILE A 45 -10.52 8.50 4.59
N ASN A 46 -11.33 7.70 5.30
CA ASN A 46 -11.04 7.27 6.68
C ASN A 46 -9.91 6.23 6.73
N ALA A 47 -8.69 6.66 6.43
CA ALA A 47 -7.49 5.83 6.49
C ALA A 47 -6.28 6.62 6.99
N SER A 48 -5.36 5.93 7.68
CA SER A 48 -4.02 6.42 7.97
C SER A 48 -3.02 5.93 6.93
N TYR A 49 -1.98 6.72 6.67
CA TYR A 49 -0.82 6.30 5.88
C TYR A 49 0.44 6.28 6.76
N GLU A 50 0.99 5.09 6.96
CA GLU A 50 2.11 4.87 7.90
C GLU A 50 3.42 4.50 7.18
N ALA A 51 4.56 4.73 7.84
CA ALA A 51 5.85 4.20 7.41
C ALA A 51 6.25 3.00 8.30
N TRP A 52 6.57 1.88 7.66
CA TRP A 52 6.94 0.64 8.34
C TRP A 52 8.33 0.20 7.94
N GLU A 53 9.29 0.34 8.85
CA GLU A 53 10.64 -0.15 8.63
C GLU A 53 10.65 -1.68 8.76
N VAL A 54 10.91 -2.38 7.65
CA VAL A 54 10.78 -3.84 7.55
C VAL A 54 12.08 -4.41 7.00
N PRO A 55 12.95 -5.04 7.81
CA PRO A 55 14.17 -5.67 7.30
C PRO A 55 13.82 -6.86 6.38
N PRO A 56 14.72 -7.30 5.48
CA PRO A 56 14.46 -8.41 4.54
C PRO A 56 13.89 -9.67 5.18
N ARG A 57 14.36 -10.04 6.38
CA ARG A 57 13.85 -11.19 7.15
C ARG A 57 12.38 -11.08 7.57
N GLY A 58 11.84 -9.87 7.63
CA GLY A 58 10.46 -9.58 8.03
C GLY A 58 9.49 -9.39 6.86
N LEU A 59 9.97 -9.45 5.61
CA LEU A 59 9.17 -9.17 4.42
C LEU A 59 7.92 -10.06 4.33
N ALA A 60 8.10 -11.37 4.47
CA ALA A 60 6.99 -12.33 4.38
C ALA A 60 5.93 -12.07 5.47
N GLY A 61 6.35 -11.81 6.70
CA GLY A 61 5.43 -11.49 7.80
C GLY A 61 4.64 -10.21 7.54
N ARG A 62 5.31 -9.14 7.05
CA ARG A 62 4.62 -7.90 6.71
C ARG A 62 3.59 -8.09 5.59
N ILE A 63 3.94 -8.85 4.54
CA ILE A 63 3.00 -9.09 3.42
C ILE A 63 1.80 -9.91 3.91
N GLU A 64 2.02 -10.91 4.77
CA GLU A 64 0.91 -11.69 5.34
C GLU A 64 -0.03 -10.82 6.20
N GLU A 65 0.51 -9.88 6.99
CA GLU A 65 -0.29 -8.92 7.75
C GLU A 65 -1.21 -8.09 6.85
N LEU A 66 -0.79 -7.73 5.64
CA LEU A 66 -1.59 -6.93 4.70
C LEU A 66 -2.88 -7.63 4.26
N ARG A 67 -3.03 -8.93 4.50
CA ARG A 67 -4.28 -9.65 4.22
C ARG A 67 -5.38 -9.32 5.22
N ASN A 68 -5.03 -8.80 6.41
CA ASN A 68 -6.02 -8.39 7.41
C ASN A 68 -6.94 -7.28 6.85
N PRO A 69 -8.27 -7.37 7.06
CA PRO A 69 -9.24 -6.38 6.55
C PRO A 69 -8.98 -4.92 6.94
N ILE A 70 -8.20 -4.65 7.99
CA ILE A 70 -7.83 -3.29 8.37
C ILE A 70 -6.87 -2.65 7.34
N TYR A 71 -6.12 -3.42 6.56
CA TYR A 71 -5.19 -2.91 5.56
C TYR A 71 -5.83 -2.84 4.18
N LEU A 72 -5.73 -1.68 3.53
CA LEU A 72 -6.16 -1.49 2.14
C LEU A 72 -5.06 -1.82 1.13
N GLY A 73 -3.81 -1.86 1.58
CA GLY A 73 -2.64 -2.08 0.75
C GLY A 73 -1.40 -1.39 1.30
N ALA A 74 -0.33 -1.39 0.50
CA ALA A 74 0.92 -0.74 0.84
C ALA A 74 1.72 -0.36 -0.40
N ASN A 75 2.55 0.68 -0.29
CA ASN A 75 3.68 0.89 -1.18
C ASN A 75 4.88 0.08 -0.69
N VAL A 76 5.69 -0.38 -1.66
CA VAL A 76 6.88 -1.18 -1.44
C VAL A 76 8.06 -0.44 -2.02
N THR A 77 9.12 -0.28 -1.22
CA THR A 77 10.37 0.32 -1.69
C THR A 77 11.56 -0.59 -1.42
N ILE A 78 12.75 -0.11 -1.76
CA ILE A 78 14.00 -0.84 -1.57
C ILE A 78 14.11 -1.40 -0.13
N PRO A 79 14.61 -2.63 0.03
CA PRO A 79 15.13 -3.55 -0.99
C PRO A 79 14.09 -4.58 -1.48
N HIS A 80 12.80 -4.35 -1.24
CA HIS A 80 11.79 -5.43 -1.29
C HIS A 80 11.06 -5.59 -2.63
N LYS A 81 11.23 -4.65 -3.56
CA LYS A 81 10.39 -4.54 -4.76
C LYS A 81 10.35 -5.80 -5.63
N GLU A 82 11.47 -6.50 -5.76
CA GLU A 82 11.58 -7.75 -6.52
C GLU A 82 11.05 -8.92 -5.69
N ARG A 83 11.53 -9.07 -4.46
CA ARG A 83 11.20 -10.22 -3.61
C ARG A 83 9.74 -10.27 -3.16
N ALA A 84 9.07 -9.12 -3.11
CA ALA A 84 7.65 -9.04 -2.80
C ALA A 84 6.76 -9.68 -3.88
N MET A 85 7.25 -9.83 -5.11
CA MET A 85 6.49 -10.43 -6.22
C MET A 85 6.12 -11.89 -5.95
N ASP A 86 7.02 -12.62 -5.28
CA ASP A 86 6.80 -14.04 -4.96
C ASP A 86 5.82 -14.25 -3.79
N LEU A 87 5.32 -13.17 -3.17
CA LEU A 87 4.55 -13.20 -1.93
C LEU A 87 3.13 -12.63 -2.10
N VAL A 88 2.80 -12.06 -3.27
CA VAL A 88 1.44 -11.62 -3.62
C VAL A 88 0.70 -12.70 -4.39
N ASP A 89 -0.64 -12.62 -4.46
CA ASP A 89 -1.45 -13.65 -5.13
C ASP A 89 -1.56 -13.43 -6.63
N GLU A 90 -1.54 -12.17 -7.06
CA GLU A 90 -1.61 -11.77 -8.47
C GLU A 90 -0.69 -10.60 -8.75
N LEU A 91 -0.13 -10.57 -9.95
CA LEU A 91 0.68 -9.48 -10.47
C LEU A 91 0.00 -8.86 -11.68
N ASP A 92 0.05 -7.53 -11.74
CA ASP A 92 -0.27 -6.80 -12.96
C ASP A 92 0.73 -7.18 -14.08
N PRO A 93 0.28 -7.37 -15.34
CA PRO A 93 1.15 -7.78 -16.44
C PRO A 93 2.36 -6.86 -16.65
N LEU A 94 2.24 -5.56 -16.37
CA LEU A 94 3.36 -4.63 -16.47
C LEU A 94 4.36 -4.85 -15.34
N ALA A 95 3.90 -5.13 -14.11
CA ALA A 95 4.77 -5.44 -12.98
C ALA A 95 5.55 -6.75 -13.21
N GLU A 96 4.88 -7.78 -13.75
CA GLU A 96 5.51 -9.04 -14.14
C GLU A 96 6.60 -8.82 -15.19
N LYS A 97 6.29 -8.07 -16.25
CA LYS A 97 7.26 -7.75 -17.32
C LYS A 97 8.46 -6.93 -16.83
N ILE A 98 8.25 -6.00 -15.89
CA ILE A 98 9.32 -5.19 -15.31
C ILE A 98 10.18 -6.02 -14.34
N GLY A 99 9.62 -7.06 -13.71
CA GLY A 99 10.31 -7.82 -12.66
C GLY A 99 10.40 -7.08 -11.33
N SER A 100 9.48 -6.14 -11.06
CA SER A 100 9.43 -5.40 -9.79
C SER A 100 8.04 -4.83 -9.53
N LEU A 101 7.58 -4.85 -8.28
CA LEU A 101 6.37 -4.13 -7.82
C LEU A 101 6.73 -3.00 -6.84
N ASN A 102 5.91 -1.96 -6.79
CA ASN A 102 6.02 -0.87 -5.81
C ASN A 102 4.70 -0.59 -5.07
N THR A 103 3.62 -1.31 -5.42
CA THR A 103 2.29 -1.09 -4.89
C THR A 103 1.60 -2.45 -4.72
N ILE A 104 1.05 -2.70 -3.54
CA ILE A 104 0.23 -3.87 -3.20
C ILE A 104 -1.15 -3.36 -2.82
N VAL A 105 -2.20 -3.99 -3.35
CA VAL A 105 -3.59 -3.68 -3.04
C VAL A 105 -4.25 -4.90 -2.41
N ASN A 106 -4.88 -4.71 -1.25
CA ASN A 106 -5.69 -5.74 -0.62
C ASN A 106 -7.11 -5.72 -1.19
N ARG A 107 -7.55 -6.85 -1.74
CA ARG A 107 -8.90 -7.13 -2.21
C ARG A 107 -9.49 -8.27 -1.39
N LYS A 108 -10.00 -7.95 -0.20
CA LYS A 108 -10.66 -8.90 0.70
C LYS A 108 -9.76 -10.11 1.06
N GLY A 109 -8.51 -9.84 1.41
CA GLY A 109 -7.49 -10.84 1.75
C GLY A 109 -6.62 -11.28 0.56
N LYS A 110 -7.02 -10.94 -0.67
CA LYS A 110 -6.24 -11.21 -1.88
C LYS A 110 -5.33 -10.02 -2.22
N LEU A 111 -4.03 -10.26 -2.35
CA LEU A 111 -3.01 -9.25 -2.59
C LEU A 111 -2.66 -9.17 -4.07
N LEU A 112 -2.86 -7.98 -4.65
CA LEU A 112 -2.55 -7.69 -6.05
C LEU A 112 -1.35 -6.74 -6.12
N GLY A 113 -0.30 -7.13 -6.82
CA GLY A 113 0.93 -6.36 -7.00
C GLY A 113 0.94 -5.55 -8.31
N TYR A 114 1.35 -4.28 -8.22
CA TYR A 114 1.42 -3.34 -9.35
C TYR A 114 2.77 -2.60 -9.35
N ASN A 115 3.12 -2.08 -10.53
CA ASN A 115 4.22 -1.14 -10.71
C ASN A 115 3.69 0.19 -11.27
N THR A 116 3.67 1.23 -10.43
CA THR A 116 3.21 2.56 -10.82
C THR A 116 4.34 3.51 -11.24
N ASP A 117 5.60 3.15 -10.96
CA ASP A 117 6.77 3.98 -11.28
C ASP A 117 6.96 4.13 -12.79
N ALA A 118 6.86 3.04 -13.55
CA ALA A 118 7.06 3.09 -15.01
C ALA A 118 6.03 4.00 -15.70
N GLY A 119 4.75 3.86 -15.34
CA GLY A 119 3.69 4.73 -15.84
C GLY A 119 3.86 6.18 -15.38
N GLY A 120 4.29 6.39 -14.14
CA GLY A 120 4.61 7.71 -13.60
C GLY A 120 5.73 8.41 -14.35
N PHE A 121 6.81 7.70 -14.64
CA PHE A 121 7.95 8.21 -15.41
C PHE A 121 7.54 8.62 -16.84
N LEU A 122 6.79 7.77 -17.54
CA LEU A 122 6.31 8.09 -18.90
C LEU A 122 5.37 9.30 -18.92
N LYS A 123 4.50 9.44 -17.90
CA LYS A 123 3.64 10.63 -17.77
C LYS A 123 4.45 11.88 -17.51
N ALA A 124 5.46 11.80 -16.65
CA ALA A 124 6.35 12.91 -16.37
C ALA A 124 7.04 13.39 -17.65
N LEU A 125 7.62 12.49 -18.46
CA LEU A 125 8.25 12.85 -19.74
C LEU A 125 7.28 13.56 -20.70
N LYS A 126 6.07 13.03 -20.88
CA LYS A 126 5.05 13.67 -21.75
C LYS A 126 4.64 15.06 -21.27
N SER A 127 4.66 15.30 -19.96
CA SER A 127 4.33 16.62 -19.41
C SER A 127 5.38 17.68 -19.69
N VAL A 128 6.64 17.27 -19.99
CA VAL A 128 7.73 18.19 -20.34
C VAL A 128 7.83 18.46 -21.85
N GLU A 129 7.27 17.58 -22.68
CA GLU A 129 7.24 17.73 -24.15
C GLU A 129 6.14 18.68 -24.67
N SER A 130 5.38 19.31 -23.78
CA SER A 130 4.38 20.33 -24.14
C SER A 130 5.08 21.69 -24.33
N PHE A 131 5.74 21.88 -25.49
CA PHE A 131 6.16 23.19 -26.03
C PHE A 131 5.25 23.61 -27.18
#